data_AF-A0A9W6NN58-F1
#
_entry.id   AF-A0A9W6NN58-F1
#
_cell.length_a   1.000
_cell.length_b   1.000
_cell.length_c   1.000
_cell.angle_alpha   90.00
_cell.angle_beta   90.00
_cell.angle_gamma   90.00
#
_symmetry.space_group_name_H-M   'P 1'
#
loop_
_entity.id
_entity.type
_entity.pdbx_description
1 polymer ?
#
loop_
_entity_poly.entity_id
_entity_poly.type
_entity_poly.pdbx_seq_one_letter_code
_entity_poly.pdbx_strand_id
1 'polypeptide(L)'
;MRPSRARALSGSGWGCWDTGSVMNPDNRARERETAGDRPPDRCGAQAQEESLARSSALYACLRTAREFYDFHRHQHDLRYSDRVIYSPAVPCFRDDRAGLLDAPFRTTFLTAAAPNLGAILTSQPEDAADVPAVLRRRATRVLAIAAAHGHRHLVLGAWGCGVFRNVPAEVARAFAEALRAVPRFDRVVFAIYDRLPRTPVYQAFADAFPSAVRE
;
A
#
# COMPACT_ATOMS: atom_id res chain seq x y z
N MET A 1 7.64 16.87 4.06
CA MET A 1 6.66 15.78 3.79
C MET A 1 5.31 16.44 3.56
N ARG A 2 4.49 15.92 2.64
CA ARG A 2 3.15 16.50 2.39
C ARG A 2 2.15 15.37 2.12
N PRO A 3 1.07 15.25 2.91
CA PRO A 3 -0.10 14.50 2.48
C PRO A 3 -0.71 15.23 1.28
N SER A 4 -1.12 14.47 0.26
CA SER A 4 -1.88 15.01 -0.86
C SER A 4 -3.15 14.19 -1.00
N ARG A 5 -4.28 14.88 -1.20
CA ARG A 5 -5.45 14.21 -1.79
C ARG A 5 -5.00 13.65 -3.14
N ALA A 6 -5.28 12.37 -3.39
CA ALA A 6 -4.90 11.78 -4.67
C ALA A 6 -5.57 12.57 -5.82
N ARG A 7 -4.75 13.27 -6.60
CA ARG A 7 -5.02 13.69 -7.98
C ARG A 7 -3.84 13.20 -8.80
N ALA A 8 -4.12 12.74 -10.02
CA ALA A 8 -3.17 12.13 -10.94
C ALA A 8 -1.79 12.82 -10.87
N LEU A 9 -0.78 12.06 -10.46
CA LEU A 9 0.61 12.48 -10.60
C LEU A 9 1.03 12.17 -12.04
N SER A 10 0.71 13.08 -12.96
CA SER A 10 1.33 13.09 -14.29
C SER A 10 2.76 13.62 -14.15
N GLY A 11 3.75 12.72 -14.20
CA GLY A 11 5.15 13.11 -14.20
C GLY A 11 6.09 11.92 -14.11
N SER A 12 7.05 11.85 -15.02
CA SER A 12 8.22 10.97 -14.93
C SER A 12 9.09 11.43 -13.75
N GLY A 13 9.20 10.63 -12.68
CA GLY A 13 10.09 10.93 -11.55
C GLY A 13 9.67 10.42 -10.17
N TRP A 14 8.56 9.69 -10.06
CA TRP A 14 8.05 9.22 -8.77
C TRP A 14 8.33 7.73 -8.55
N GLY A 15 9.18 7.44 -7.55
CA GLY A 15 9.47 6.08 -7.08
C GLY A 15 8.55 5.65 -5.94
N CYS A 16 8.31 4.34 -5.87
CA CYS A 16 7.62 3.59 -4.83
C CYS A 16 6.13 3.89 -4.67
N TRP A 17 5.28 2.91 -4.97
CA TRP A 17 3.88 2.82 -4.54
C TRP A 17 3.74 1.62 -3.61
N ASP A 18 3.19 1.83 -2.41
CA ASP A 18 2.86 0.76 -1.46
C ASP A 18 1.54 0.08 -1.85
N THR A 19 1.58 -1.23 -2.07
CA THR A 19 0.41 -2.07 -2.37
C THR A 19 0.01 -2.83 -1.12
N GLY A 20 -0.97 -2.28 -0.40
CA GLY A 20 -1.57 -2.93 0.74
C GLY A 20 -2.89 -3.59 0.38
N SER A 21 -2.86 -4.81 -0.18
CA SER A 21 -3.80 -5.92 0.07
C SER A 21 -3.41 -7.11 -0.79
N VAL A 22 -2.74 -8.13 -0.22
CA VAL A 22 -2.32 -9.37 -0.89
C VAL A 22 -3.42 -9.86 -1.84
N MET A 23 -3.29 -9.60 -3.14
CA MET A 23 -4.12 -10.24 -4.14
C MET A 23 -3.49 -11.60 -4.43
N ASN A 24 -4.18 -12.68 -4.06
CA ASN A 24 -3.84 -13.99 -4.60
C ASN A 24 -4.12 -13.96 -6.12
N PRO A 25 -3.11 -14.15 -6.99
CA PRO A 25 -3.33 -14.18 -8.44
C PRO A 25 -4.33 -15.26 -8.88
N ASP A 26 -4.56 -16.29 -8.04
CA ASP A 26 -5.52 -17.36 -8.28
C ASP A 26 -6.95 -17.06 -7.78
N ASN A 27 -7.14 -16.08 -6.87
CA ASN A 27 -8.48 -15.71 -6.38
C ASN A 27 -9.32 -15.02 -7.46
N ARG A 28 -8.68 -14.37 -8.44
CA ARG A 28 -9.36 -13.64 -9.53
C ARG A 28 -10.11 -14.55 -10.49
N ALA A 29 -9.74 -15.84 -10.57
CA ALA A 29 -10.44 -16.83 -11.39
C ALA A 29 -11.82 -17.18 -10.78
N ARG A 30 -11.95 -17.16 -9.44
CA ARG A 30 -13.20 -17.48 -8.73
C ARG A 30 -14.17 -16.30 -8.62
N GLU A 31 -13.66 -15.06 -8.59
CA GLU A 31 -14.51 -13.87 -8.50
C GLU A 31 -15.26 -13.53 -9.79
N ARG A 32 -14.80 -14.03 -10.95
CA ARG A 32 -15.53 -13.89 -12.23
C ARG A 32 -16.83 -14.70 -12.26
N GLU A 33 -16.96 -15.71 -11.40
CA GLU A 33 -18.11 -16.62 -11.37
C GLU A 33 -19.21 -16.14 -10.40
N THR A 34 -18.91 -15.18 -9.52
CA THR A 34 -19.83 -14.66 -8.47
C THR A 34 -20.09 -13.16 -8.57
N ALA A 35 -19.80 -12.54 -9.72
CA ALA A 35 -19.99 -11.10 -9.97
C ALA A 35 -21.43 -10.73 -10.41
N GLY A 36 -22.43 -11.52 -10.01
CA GLY A 36 -23.83 -11.13 -10.02
C GLY A 36 -24.28 -10.82 -8.59
N ASP A 37 -24.73 -9.60 -8.33
CA ASP A 37 -25.48 -9.17 -7.12
C ASP A 37 -24.74 -8.87 -5.80
N ARG A 38 -23.42 -8.58 -5.79
CA ARG A 38 -22.83 -7.96 -4.58
C ARG A 38 -22.98 -6.42 -4.59
N PRO A 39 -23.51 -5.80 -3.52
CA PRO A 39 -23.56 -4.34 -3.41
C PRO A 39 -22.14 -3.76 -3.39
N PRO A 40 -21.92 -2.55 -3.96
CA PRO A 40 -20.61 -1.93 -3.99
C PRO A 40 -20.09 -1.76 -2.57
N ASP A 41 -18.89 -2.27 -2.35
CA ASP A 41 -18.04 -2.04 -1.19
C ASP A 41 -18.05 -0.53 -0.85
N ARG A 42 -18.71 -0.19 0.26
CA ARG A 42 -18.95 1.21 0.70
C ARG A 42 -17.71 1.94 1.22
N CYS A 43 -16.54 1.34 1.06
CA CYS A 43 -15.24 1.97 1.18
C CYS A 43 -14.54 1.62 -0.13
N GLY A 44 -14.06 2.59 -0.92
CA GLY A 44 -13.57 2.39 -2.30
C GLY A 44 -12.40 1.41 -2.43
N ALA A 45 -12.69 0.13 -2.25
CA ALA A 45 -11.82 -1.01 -2.08
C ALA A 45 -11.96 -1.99 -3.25
N GLN A 46 -12.25 -1.46 -4.44
CA GLN A 46 -11.48 -1.89 -5.61
C GLN A 46 -10.01 -1.68 -5.22
N ALA A 47 -9.38 -2.73 -4.68
CA ALA A 47 -8.20 -2.59 -3.84
C ALA A 47 -7.12 -1.79 -4.56
N GLN A 48 -6.41 -0.90 -3.86
CA GLN A 48 -5.33 -0.08 -4.43
C GLN A 48 -4.37 -0.92 -5.29
N GLU A 49 -4.10 -2.16 -4.86
CA GLU A 49 -3.33 -3.16 -5.59
C GLU A 49 -3.95 -3.59 -6.92
N GLU A 50 -5.27 -3.75 -6.99
CA GLU A 50 -5.95 -4.03 -8.26
C GLU A 50 -5.85 -2.87 -9.25
N SER A 51 -5.93 -1.63 -8.77
CA SER A 51 -5.76 -0.46 -9.64
C SER A 51 -4.36 -0.48 -10.26
N LEU A 52 -3.33 -0.71 -9.44
CA LEU A 52 -1.94 -0.79 -9.88
C LEU A 52 -1.68 -1.99 -10.80
N ALA A 53 -2.29 -3.15 -10.53
CA ALA A 53 -2.22 -4.32 -11.39
C ALA A 53 -2.90 -4.11 -12.75
N ARG A 54 -3.91 -3.23 -12.84
CA ARG A 54 -4.59 -2.88 -14.10
C ARG A 54 -3.84 -1.81 -14.89
N SER A 55 -3.15 -0.90 -14.22
CA SER A 55 -2.45 0.23 -14.85
C SER A 55 -0.98 0.00 -15.14
N SER A 56 -0.42 -1.13 -14.69
CA SER A 56 0.99 -1.47 -14.84
C SER A 56 1.21 -2.97 -15.09
N ALA A 57 2.47 -3.35 -15.36
CA ALA A 57 2.86 -4.76 -15.46
C ALA A 57 3.15 -5.41 -14.09
N LEU A 58 2.79 -4.76 -12.97
CA LEU A 58 3.06 -5.28 -11.62
C LEU A 58 2.53 -6.70 -11.42
N TYR A 59 1.35 -7.02 -11.96
CA TYR A 59 0.78 -8.36 -11.86
C TYR A 59 1.71 -9.45 -12.43
N ALA A 60 2.44 -9.16 -13.51
CA ALA A 60 3.41 -10.08 -14.08
C ALA A 60 4.59 -10.32 -13.12
N CYS A 61 5.06 -9.27 -12.43
CA CYS A 61 6.10 -9.38 -11.41
C CYS A 61 5.62 -10.19 -10.19
N LEU A 62 4.40 -9.93 -9.71
CA LEU A 62 3.87 -10.63 -8.53
C LEU A 62 3.68 -12.13 -8.78
N ARG A 63 3.30 -12.53 -10.01
CA ARG A 63 3.15 -13.95 -10.38
C ARG A 63 4.45 -14.75 -10.30
N THR A 64 5.61 -14.12 -10.42
CA THR A 64 6.90 -14.83 -10.31
C THR A 64 7.35 -15.01 -8.87
N ALA A 65 6.85 -14.20 -7.94
CA ALA A 65 7.19 -14.22 -6.52
C ALA A 65 6.44 -15.30 -5.73
N ARG A 66 6.37 -16.54 -6.23
CA ARG A 66 5.57 -17.63 -5.63
C ARG A 66 5.91 -17.91 -4.18
N GLU A 67 7.20 -17.91 -3.85
CA GLU A 67 7.71 -18.16 -2.49
C GLU A 67 7.10 -17.22 -1.45
N PHE A 68 6.85 -15.95 -1.79
CA PHE A 68 6.19 -14.99 -0.91
C PHE A 68 4.78 -15.49 -0.54
N TYR A 69 3.98 -15.82 -1.55
CA TYR A 69 2.59 -16.24 -1.36
C TYR A 69 2.48 -17.64 -0.74
N ASP A 70 3.34 -18.57 -1.16
CA ASP A 70 3.41 -19.91 -0.57
C ASP A 70 3.73 -19.81 0.91
N PHE A 71 4.71 -18.98 1.30
CA PHE A 71 5.04 -18.80 2.70
C PHE A 71 3.84 -18.32 3.52
N HIS A 72 3.12 -17.28 3.09
CA HIS A 72 1.96 -16.76 3.83
C HIS A 72 0.77 -17.70 3.83
N ARG A 73 0.60 -18.54 2.80
CA ARG A 73 -0.44 -19.59 2.78
C ARG A 73 -0.23 -20.65 3.86
N HIS A 74 1.02 -20.99 4.16
CA HIS A 74 1.34 -21.99 5.18
C HIS A 74 1.42 -21.41 6.61
N GLN A 75 1.65 -20.10 6.76
CA GLN A 75 2.00 -19.53 8.07
C GLN A 75 0.81 -19.40 9.03
N HIS A 76 -0.45 -19.43 8.56
CA HIS A 76 -1.71 -19.19 9.32
C HIS A 76 -1.75 -17.93 10.22
N ASP A 77 -0.66 -17.18 10.35
CA ASP A 77 -0.49 -15.96 11.12
C ASP A 77 -1.02 -14.76 10.34
N LEU A 78 -2.07 -14.12 10.86
CA LEU A 78 -2.74 -12.99 10.22
C LEU A 78 -1.97 -11.66 10.34
N ARG A 79 -0.88 -11.63 11.12
CA ARG A 79 0.09 -10.53 11.11
C ARG A 79 0.97 -10.57 9.86
N TYR A 80 1.05 -11.71 9.18
CA TYR A 80 1.99 -12.01 8.08
C TYR A 80 3.47 -11.83 8.50
N SER A 81 4.38 -11.88 7.53
CA SER A 81 5.82 -11.66 7.74
C SER A 81 6.33 -10.35 7.16
N ASP A 82 7.57 -10.01 7.49
CA ASP A 82 8.25 -8.79 7.02
C ASP A 82 8.92 -8.97 5.65
N ARG A 83 8.47 -9.98 4.89
CA ARG A 83 8.89 -10.18 3.50
C ARG A 83 8.40 -9.00 2.65
N VAL A 84 9.22 -8.61 1.69
CA VAL A 84 8.92 -7.53 0.75
C VAL A 84 9.37 -7.98 -0.63
N ILE A 85 8.49 -7.87 -1.62
CA ILE A 85 8.84 -8.07 -3.03
C ILE A 85 9.32 -6.73 -3.59
N TYR A 86 10.53 -6.71 -4.15
CA TYR A 86 11.08 -5.56 -4.86
C TYR A 86 10.93 -5.77 -6.37
N SER A 87 10.11 -4.94 -7.02
CA SER A 87 9.85 -5.02 -8.46
C SER A 87 10.39 -3.76 -9.15
N PRO A 88 11.62 -3.77 -9.70
CA PRO A 88 12.22 -2.60 -10.32
C PRO A 88 11.67 -2.36 -11.74
N ALA A 89 11.65 -1.09 -12.14
CA ALA A 89 11.44 -0.67 -13.53
C ALA A 89 10.16 -1.22 -14.20
N VAL A 90 9.09 -1.39 -13.42
CA VAL A 90 7.79 -1.87 -13.87
C VAL A 90 7.13 -0.81 -14.75
N PRO A 91 6.72 -1.14 -15.99
CA PRO A 91 6.03 -0.20 -16.86
C PRO A 91 4.60 0.06 -16.37
N CYS A 92 4.26 1.35 -16.25
CA CYS A 92 2.93 1.89 -16.04
C CYS A 92 2.43 2.50 -17.35
N PHE A 93 1.25 2.07 -17.78
CA PHE A 93 0.73 2.35 -19.13
C PHE A 93 -0.75 2.77 -19.14
N ARG A 94 -1.42 2.87 -17.99
CA ARG A 94 -2.78 3.46 -17.91
C ARG A 94 -2.90 4.56 -16.88
N ASP A 95 -3.86 5.45 -17.10
CA ASP A 95 -4.30 6.47 -16.13
C ASP A 95 -5.39 5.95 -15.18
N ASP A 96 -5.86 6.81 -14.27
CA ASP A 96 -6.92 6.52 -13.29
C ASP A 96 -8.29 6.26 -13.94
N ARG A 97 -8.47 6.64 -15.20
CA ARG A 97 -9.69 6.40 -16.01
C ARG A 97 -9.55 5.14 -16.88
N ALA A 98 -8.49 4.35 -16.67
CA ALA A 98 -8.13 3.16 -17.45
C ALA A 98 -7.76 3.44 -18.93
N GLY A 99 -7.59 4.70 -19.32
CA GLY A 99 -7.08 5.10 -20.63
C GLY A 99 -5.59 4.76 -20.76
N LEU A 100 -5.15 4.40 -21.96
CA LEU A 100 -3.73 4.19 -22.23
C LEU A 100 -2.99 5.54 -22.18
N LEU A 101 -1.79 5.54 -21.61
CA LEU A 101 -0.92 6.71 -21.63
C LEU A 101 -0.23 6.84 -22.98
N ASP A 102 -0.17 8.06 -23.52
CA ASP A 102 0.61 8.35 -24.73
C ASP A 102 2.10 8.02 -24.56
N ALA A 103 2.62 8.23 -23.35
CA ALA A 103 3.98 7.88 -22.95
C ALA A 103 3.97 7.05 -21.66
N PRO A 104 4.12 5.72 -21.75
CA PRO A 104 4.32 4.87 -20.59
C PRO A 104 5.59 5.27 -19.83
N PHE A 105 5.56 5.15 -18.51
CA PHE A 105 6.73 5.40 -17.66
C PHE A 105 7.05 4.17 -16.83
N ARG A 106 8.26 4.11 -16.28
CA ARG A 106 8.67 3.02 -15.39
C ARG A 106 8.75 3.52 -13.96
N THR A 107 8.31 2.70 -13.01
CA THR A 107 8.51 2.94 -11.59
C THR A 107 8.88 1.64 -10.87
N THR A 108 9.27 1.75 -9.61
CA THR A 108 9.58 0.61 -8.76
C THR A 108 8.47 0.40 -7.75
N PHE A 109 8.07 -0.86 -7.55
CA PHE A 109 7.09 -1.25 -6.54
C PHE A 109 7.76 -2.01 -5.40
N LEU A 110 7.33 -1.70 -4.18
CA LEU A 110 7.61 -2.48 -2.99
C LEU A 110 6.27 -3.07 -2.54
N THR A 111 6.15 -4.39 -2.56
CA THR A 111 4.93 -5.09 -2.15
C THR A 111 5.16 -5.77 -0.81
N ALA A 112 4.40 -5.36 0.20
CA ALA A 112 4.46 -5.89 1.56
C ALA A 112 3.03 -5.98 2.13
N ALA A 113 2.71 -7.10 2.79
CA ALA A 113 1.40 -7.28 3.39
C ALA A 113 1.29 -6.47 4.70
N ALA A 114 0.26 -5.64 4.84
CA ALA A 114 -0.12 -5.10 6.15
C ALA A 114 -0.74 -6.22 7.01
N PRO A 115 -0.65 -6.18 8.35
CA PRO A 115 -1.37 -7.12 9.21
C PRO A 115 -2.89 -6.98 8.97
N ASN A 116 -3.61 -8.11 8.95
CA ASN A 116 -5.06 -8.10 8.75
C ASN A 116 -5.79 -7.93 10.09
N LEU A 117 -5.80 -6.69 10.62
CA LEU A 117 -6.42 -6.39 11.92
C LEU A 117 -7.89 -6.83 12.00
N GLY A 118 -8.64 -6.66 10.90
CA GLY A 118 -10.03 -7.12 10.82
C GLY A 118 -10.19 -8.61 11.12
N ALA A 119 -9.36 -9.45 10.51
CA ALA A 119 -9.40 -10.90 10.73
C ALA A 119 -8.77 -11.30 12.08
N ILE A 120 -7.69 -10.62 12.50
CA ILE A 120 -7.04 -10.83 13.81
C ILE A 120 -8.07 -10.65 14.94
N LEU A 121 -8.82 -9.55 14.94
CA LEU A 121 -9.83 -9.28 15.98
C LEU A 121 -10.93 -10.35 16.07
N THR A 122 -11.17 -11.08 14.98
CA THR A 122 -12.19 -12.14 14.95
C THR A 122 -11.63 -13.52 15.26
N SER A 123 -10.40 -13.83 14.81
CA SER A 123 -9.89 -15.20 14.78
C SER A 123 -8.64 -15.44 15.63
N GLN A 124 -7.88 -14.38 15.94
CA GLN A 124 -6.61 -14.41 16.69
C GLN A 124 -6.52 -13.15 17.60
N PRO A 125 -7.52 -12.86 18.45
CA PRO A 125 -7.62 -11.59 19.17
C PRO A 125 -6.44 -11.33 20.12
N GLU A 126 -5.76 -12.38 20.60
CA GLU A 126 -4.54 -12.31 21.39
C GLU A 126 -3.39 -11.57 20.68
N ASP A 127 -3.36 -11.63 19.34
CA ASP A 127 -2.32 -10.99 18.53
C ASP A 127 -2.63 -9.51 18.22
N ALA A 128 -3.81 -9.01 18.58
CA ALA A 128 -4.23 -7.64 18.26
C ALA A 128 -3.32 -6.58 18.91
N ALA A 129 -2.80 -6.86 20.11
CA ALA A 129 -1.90 -5.96 20.83
C ALA A 129 -0.55 -5.76 20.11
N ASP A 130 -0.13 -6.72 19.28
CA ASP A 130 1.13 -6.66 18.55
C ASP A 130 1.07 -5.85 17.26
N VAL A 131 -0.14 -5.59 16.75
CA VAL A 131 -0.33 -4.94 15.43
C VAL A 131 0.43 -3.62 15.29
N PRO A 132 0.41 -2.69 16.28
CA PRO A 132 1.22 -1.48 16.19
C PRO A 132 2.73 -1.73 16.09
N ALA A 133 3.25 -2.75 16.78
CA ALA A 133 4.67 -3.11 16.69
C ALA A 133 5.02 -3.73 15.33
N VAL A 134 4.13 -4.56 14.79
CA VAL A 134 4.27 -5.15 13.45
C VAL A 134 4.27 -4.06 12.37
N LEU A 135 3.32 -3.12 12.43
CA LEU A 135 3.25 -1.99 11.48
C LEU A 135 4.54 -1.18 11.46
N ARG A 136 5.05 -0.80 12.64
CA ARG A 136 6.31 -0.04 12.76
C ARG A 136 7.50 -0.79 12.17
N ARG A 137 7.69 -2.04 12.59
CA ARG A 137 8.82 -2.87 12.14
C ARG A 137 8.81 -3.03 10.62
N ARG A 138 7.64 -3.31 10.05
CA ARG A 138 7.50 -3.56 8.61
C ARG A 138 7.55 -2.28 7.77
N ALA A 139 7.00 -1.17 8.26
CA ALA A 139 7.19 0.14 7.62
C ALA A 139 8.67 0.51 7.55
N THR A 140 9.42 0.35 8.65
CA THR A 140 10.89 0.55 8.65
C THR A 140 11.59 -0.37 7.67
N ARG A 141 11.19 -1.65 7.57
CA ARG A 141 11.76 -2.60 6.60
C ARG A 141 11.54 -2.15 5.15
N VAL A 142 10.32 -1.74 4.80
CA VAL A 142 9.98 -1.24 3.45
C VAL A 142 10.85 -0.03 3.10
N LEU A 143 10.95 0.94 4.02
CA LEU A 143 11.78 2.13 3.81
C LEU A 143 13.28 1.79 3.73
N ALA A 144 13.77 0.87 4.58
CA ALA A 144 15.17 0.45 4.54
C ALA A 144 15.53 -0.19 3.19
N ILE A 145 14.65 -1.03 2.63
CA ILE A 145 14.84 -1.62 1.30
C ILE A 145 14.84 -0.54 0.22
N ALA A 146 13.88 0.40 0.26
CA ALA A 146 13.85 1.52 -0.68
C ALA A 146 15.17 2.32 -0.66
N ALA A 147 15.66 2.66 0.53
CA ALA A 147 16.91 3.39 0.71
C ALA A 147 18.13 2.58 0.25
N ALA A 148 18.17 1.28 0.53
CA ALA A 148 19.27 0.40 0.12
C ALA A 148 19.38 0.29 -1.42
N HIS A 149 18.26 0.39 -2.13
CA HIS A 149 18.23 0.46 -3.59
C HIS A 149 18.38 1.88 -4.17
N GLY A 150 18.70 2.87 -3.33
CA GLY A 150 18.99 4.24 -3.76
C GLY A 150 17.76 5.09 -4.07
N HIS A 151 16.55 4.66 -3.72
CA HIS A 151 15.34 5.46 -3.95
C HIS A 151 15.30 6.65 -3.00
N ARG A 152 15.12 7.85 -3.55
CA ARG A 152 15.05 9.12 -2.82
C ARG A 152 13.66 9.75 -2.78
N HIS A 153 12.76 9.29 -3.64
CA HIS A 153 11.39 9.76 -3.77
C HIS A 153 10.43 8.60 -3.56
N LEU A 154 9.42 8.79 -2.69
CA LEU A 154 8.44 7.77 -2.32
C LEU A 154 7.01 8.27 -2.48
N VAL A 155 6.12 7.38 -2.93
CA VAL A 155 4.66 7.50 -2.82
C VAL A 155 4.12 6.39 -1.88
N LEU A 156 3.68 6.80 -0.71
CA LEU A 156 3.08 5.93 0.30
C LEU A 156 1.56 6.14 0.34
N GLY A 157 0.85 5.34 1.13
CA GLY A 157 -0.60 5.42 1.24
C GLY A 157 -1.14 4.99 2.60
N ALA A 158 -2.46 4.86 2.69
CA ALA A 158 -3.17 4.36 3.87
C ALA A 158 -3.05 2.84 3.97
N TRP A 159 -1.82 2.35 4.13
CA TRP A 159 -1.48 0.93 4.08
C TRP A 159 -2.32 0.10 5.05
N GLY A 160 -3.10 -0.85 4.53
CA GLY A 160 -3.94 -1.73 5.32
C GLY A 160 -5.15 -1.07 6.01
N CYS A 161 -5.47 0.20 5.74
CA CYS A 161 -6.57 0.92 6.40
C CYS A 161 -7.96 0.64 5.79
N GLY A 162 -8.02 -0.04 4.65
CA GLY A 162 -9.26 -0.46 3.98
C GLY A 162 -9.75 -1.82 4.49
N VAL A 163 -9.72 -2.84 3.63
CA VAL A 163 -10.19 -4.21 3.92
C VAL A 163 -9.55 -4.81 5.17
N PHE A 164 -8.27 -4.51 5.43
CA PHE A 164 -7.54 -5.03 6.60
C PHE A 164 -7.83 -4.26 7.90
N ARG A 165 -8.60 -3.17 7.82
CA ARG A 165 -9.14 -2.40 8.96
C ARG A 165 -8.10 -1.84 9.92
N ASN A 166 -6.84 -1.67 9.52
CA ASN A 166 -5.85 -1.00 10.36
C ASN A 166 -6.28 0.43 10.66
N VAL A 167 -5.95 0.91 11.87
CA VAL A 167 -6.29 2.27 12.29
C VAL A 167 -5.40 3.27 11.55
N PRO A 168 -5.97 4.25 10.79
CA PRO A 168 -5.17 5.18 9.98
C PRO A 168 -4.12 5.96 10.78
N ALA A 169 -4.46 6.40 11.99
CA ALA A 169 -3.54 7.12 12.87
C ALA A 169 -2.33 6.25 13.27
N GLU A 170 -2.53 4.95 13.52
CA GLU A 170 -1.46 4.02 13.85
C GLU A 170 -0.53 3.77 12.66
N VAL A 171 -1.09 3.64 11.46
CA VAL A 171 -0.31 3.47 10.23
C VAL A 171 0.48 4.75 9.92
N ALA A 172 -0.13 5.93 10.03
CA ALA A 172 0.54 7.21 9.84
C ALA A 172 1.68 7.40 10.85
N ARG A 173 1.44 7.08 12.12
CA ARG A 173 2.46 7.08 13.19
C ARG A 173 3.60 6.12 12.90
N ALA A 174 3.31 4.90 12.46
CA ALA A 174 4.32 3.92 12.09
C ALA A 174 5.24 4.42 10.96
N PHE A 175 4.68 5.01 9.90
CA PHE A 175 5.49 5.61 8.85
C PHE A 175 6.25 6.86 9.33
N ALA A 176 5.68 7.67 10.21
CA ALA A 176 6.39 8.83 10.75
C ALA A 176 7.63 8.41 11.56
N GLU A 177 7.50 7.39 12.40
CA GLU A 177 8.62 6.80 13.14
C GLU A 177 9.65 6.17 12.18
N ALA A 178 9.20 5.39 11.19
CA ALA A 178 10.07 4.74 10.22
C ALA A 178 10.86 5.73 9.36
N LEU A 179 10.24 6.84 8.94
CA LEU A 179 10.91 7.92 8.19
C LEU A 179 12.00 8.63 9.01
N ARG A 180 11.81 8.77 10.32
CA ARG A 180 12.85 9.29 11.23
C ARG A 180 14.01 8.30 11.37
N ALA A 181 13.70 7.01 11.44
CA ALA A 181 14.70 5.95 11.53
C ALA A 181 15.50 5.74 10.23
N VAL A 182 14.90 6.06 9.08
CA VAL A 182 15.53 5.94 7.74
C VAL A 182 15.57 7.31 7.04
N PRO A 183 16.44 8.24 7.50
CA PRO A 183 16.51 9.61 6.96
C PRO A 183 17.29 9.62 5.63
N ARG A 184 16.65 9.10 4.57
CA ARG A 184 17.24 8.87 3.24
C ARG A 184 16.35 9.33 2.09
N PHE A 185 15.26 10.03 2.35
CA PHE A 185 14.31 10.43 1.31
C PHE A 185 14.20 11.95 1.19
N ASP A 186 14.34 12.45 -0.03
CA ASP A 186 14.24 13.87 -0.35
C ASP A 186 12.77 14.29 -0.49
N ARG A 187 11.92 13.34 -0.95
CA ARG A 187 10.49 13.58 -1.11
C ARG A 187 9.68 12.35 -0.75
N VAL A 188 8.67 12.55 0.09
CA VAL A 188 7.68 11.52 0.44
C VAL A 188 6.29 12.13 0.31
N VAL A 189 5.45 11.48 -0.48
CA VAL A 189 4.05 11.84 -0.70
C VAL A 189 3.19 10.72 -0.14
N PHE A 190 2.19 11.06 0.66
CA PHE A 190 1.13 10.13 1.03
C PHE A 190 -0.06 10.37 0.10
N ALA A 191 -0.26 9.48 -0.88
CA ALA A 191 -1.35 9.51 -1.84
C ALA A 191 -2.57 8.80 -1.24
N ILE A 192 -3.39 9.56 -0.51
CA ILE A 192 -4.55 9.01 0.20
C ILE A 192 -5.81 9.22 -0.64
N TYR A 193 -6.42 8.10 -1.03
CA TYR A 193 -7.73 8.09 -1.66
C TYR A 193 -8.82 7.80 -0.62
N ASP A 194 -9.56 8.83 -0.23
CA ASP A 194 -10.58 8.76 0.81
C ASP A 194 -11.89 9.37 0.32
N ARG A 195 -12.92 8.53 0.13
CA ARG A 195 -14.27 8.92 -0.31
C ARG A 195 -15.26 9.04 0.86
N LEU A 196 -14.82 8.80 2.09
CA LEU A 196 -15.71 8.86 3.24
C LEU A 196 -16.06 10.31 3.60
N PRO A 197 -17.25 10.58 4.15
CA PRO A 197 -17.60 11.91 4.64
C PRO A 197 -16.55 12.41 5.64
N ARG A 198 -16.13 13.67 5.48
CA ARG A 198 -15.05 14.33 6.25
C ARG A 198 -13.63 13.77 6.04
N THR A 199 -13.44 12.78 5.17
CA THR A 199 -12.12 12.23 4.81
C THR A 199 -11.24 11.86 6.03
N PRO A 200 -11.72 11.00 6.94
CA PRO A 200 -11.05 10.68 8.20
C PRO A 200 -9.69 9.99 8.01
N VAL A 201 -9.51 9.19 6.96
CA VAL A 201 -8.23 8.54 6.65
C VAL A 201 -7.22 9.59 6.21
N TYR A 202 -7.62 10.50 5.33
CA TYR A 202 -6.77 11.62 4.94
C TYR A 202 -6.41 12.51 6.13
N GLN A 203 -7.38 12.84 6.99
CA GLN A 203 -7.16 13.66 8.18
C GLN A 203 -6.12 13.05 9.12
N ALA A 204 -6.20 11.76 9.42
CA ALA A 204 -5.21 11.09 10.26
C ALA A 204 -3.77 11.22 9.74
N PHE A 205 -3.58 11.13 8.42
CA PHE A 205 -2.26 11.35 7.80
C PHE A 205 -1.88 12.84 7.75
N ALA A 206 -2.84 13.75 7.58
CA ALA A 206 -2.59 15.19 7.64
C ALA A 206 -2.11 15.63 9.03
N ASP A 207 -2.73 15.10 10.09
CA ASP A 207 -2.38 15.41 11.48
C ASP A 207 -1.00 14.85 11.86
N ALA A 208 -0.66 13.65 11.38
CA ALA A 208 0.64 13.02 11.63
C ALA A 208 1.80 13.67 10.84
N PHE A 209 1.50 14.31 9.71
CA PHE A 209 2.49 14.95 8.83
C PHE A 209 2.10 16.38 8.52
N PRO A 210 2.11 17.29 9.53
CA PRO A 210 1.77 18.68 9.30
C PRO A 210 2.75 19.27 8.30
N SER A 211 2.22 19.93 7.27
CA SER A 211 3.05 20.76 6.40
C SER A 211 3.62 21.88 7.26
N ALA A 212 4.95 21.98 7.33
CA ALA A 212 5.61 23.14 7.91
C ALA A 212 4.98 24.41 7.29
N VAL A 213 4.35 25.23 8.12
CA VAL A 213 3.95 26.58 7.75
C VAL A 213 5.26 27.28 7.40
N ARG A 214 5.38 27.74 6.16
CA ARG A 214 6.46 28.66 5.82
C ARG A 214 6.03 29.99 6.42
N GLU A 215 6.70 30.41 7.50
CA GLU A 215 6.75 31.83 7.88
C GLU A 215 7.41 32.64 6.76
#